data_AF-A0A537XRP0-F1
#
_entry.id   AF-A0A537XRP0-F1
#
_cell.length_a   1.000
_cell.length_b   1.000
_cell.length_c   1.000
_cell.angle_alpha   90.00
_cell.angle_beta   90.00
_cell.angle_gamma   90.00
#
_symmetry.space_group_name_H-M   'P 1'
#
loop_
_entity.id
_entity.type
_entity.pdbx_description
1 polymer ?
#
loop_
_entity_poly.entity_id
_entity_poly.type
_entity_poly.pdbx_seq_one_letter_code
_entity_poly.pdbx_strand_id
1 'polypeptide(L)'
;MTPPTMNVPGAITRTATSLSGVVVTFNVSATDNVDPSPAVSCLPRSGSLFSIGLTTVTCRATDNAGNVTSRSFGITVLGLPLPSPPPLPLPPLPPLLGGGGLL
;
A
#
# COMPACT_ATOMS: atom_id res chain seq x y z
N MET A 1 -10.33 35.15 -8.68
CA MET A 1 -10.76 33.89 -8.03
C MET A 1 -9.64 32.90 -8.28
N THR A 2 -9.16 32.24 -7.24
CA THR A 2 -7.93 31.43 -7.26
C THR A 2 -8.29 29.96 -7.15
N PRO A 3 -7.53 29.04 -7.79
CA PRO A 3 -7.72 27.63 -7.56
C PRO A 3 -7.36 27.22 -6.11
N PRO A 4 -8.06 26.24 -5.53
CA PRO A 4 -7.75 25.74 -4.20
C PRO A 4 -6.35 25.11 -4.15
N THR A 5 -5.65 25.27 -3.04
CA THR A 5 -4.40 24.55 -2.77
C THR A 5 -4.71 23.19 -2.17
N MET A 6 -4.17 22.10 -2.74
CA MET A 6 -4.45 20.73 -2.30
C MET A 6 -3.23 20.06 -1.66
N ASN A 7 -3.42 19.45 -0.50
CA ASN A 7 -2.45 18.59 0.17
C ASN A 7 -2.86 17.12 0.06
N VAL A 8 -1.99 16.31 -0.56
CA VAL A 8 -2.13 14.86 -0.70
C VAL A 8 -1.05 14.17 0.13
N PRO A 9 -1.25 12.92 0.57
CA PRO A 9 -0.18 12.16 1.21
C PRO A 9 0.95 11.88 0.22
N GLY A 10 2.10 11.46 0.75
CA GLY A 10 3.14 10.82 -0.05
C GLY A 10 2.69 9.45 -0.58
N ALA A 11 3.62 8.73 -1.21
CA ALA A 11 3.37 7.35 -1.61
C ALA A 11 3.12 6.46 -0.38
N ILE A 12 2.14 5.56 -0.50
CA ILE A 12 1.74 4.63 0.57
C ILE A 12 2.14 3.21 0.17
N THR A 13 2.74 2.47 1.09
CA THR A 13 3.03 1.04 0.90
C THR A 13 2.30 0.20 1.93
N ARG A 14 1.65 -0.88 1.49
CA ARG A 14 0.92 -1.83 2.35
C ARG A 14 1.17 -3.27 1.90
N THR A 15 1.12 -4.21 2.83
CA THR A 15 1.06 -5.64 2.50
C THR A 15 -0.40 -6.06 2.33
N ALA A 16 -0.68 -6.86 1.31
CA ALA A 16 -1.99 -7.47 1.11
C ALA A 16 -2.40 -8.30 2.34
N THR A 17 -3.70 -8.37 2.62
CA THR A 17 -4.27 -9.26 3.64
C THR A 17 -5.02 -10.44 3.03
N SER A 18 -5.24 -10.38 1.71
CA SER A 18 -5.83 -11.45 0.90
C SER A 18 -5.23 -11.40 -0.52
N LEU A 19 -5.51 -12.41 -1.34
CA LEU A 19 -5.12 -12.39 -2.76
C LEU A 19 -5.76 -11.22 -3.54
N SER A 20 -6.89 -10.69 -3.07
CA SER A 20 -7.56 -9.55 -3.67
C SER A 20 -6.91 -8.21 -3.30
N GLY A 21 -6.00 -8.18 -2.33
CA GLY A 21 -5.29 -6.98 -1.87
C GLY A 21 -5.61 -6.59 -0.43
N VAL A 22 -5.66 -5.28 -0.16
CA VAL A 22 -5.88 -4.70 1.17
C VAL A 22 -6.66 -3.39 1.09
N VAL A 23 -7.50 -3.12 2.10
CA VAL A 23 -8.20 -1.83 2.23
C VAL A 23 -7.21 -0.77 2.69
N VAL A 24 -7.15 0.37 1.98
CA VAL A 24 -6.24 1.47 2.31
C VAL A 24 -7.01 2.76 2.55
N THR A 25 -6.79 3.36 3.72
CA THR A 25 -7.33 4.67 4.09
C THR A 25 -6.24 5.73 3.99
N PHE A 26 -6.59 6.90 3.48
CA PHE A 26 -5.75 8.09 3.38
C PHE A 26 -6.56 9.37 3.59
N ASN A 27 -5.87 10.47 3.88
CA ASN A 27 -6.47 11.79 4.08
C ASN A 27 -5.95 12.77 3.02
N VAL A 28 -6.84 13.58 2.46
CA VAL A 28 -6.54 14.64 1.50
C VAL A 28 -7.30 15.88 1.94
N SER A 29 -6.64 17.03 1.94
CA SER A 29 -7.26 18.31 2.27
C SER A 29 -7.05 19.33 1.16
N ALA A 30 -7.95 20.31 1.09
CA ALA A 30 -7.81 21.46 0.21
C ALA A 30 -8.20 22.73 0.98
N THR A 31 -7.51 23.83 0.69
CA THR A 31 -7.78 25.15 1.26
C THR A 31 -7.80 26.19 0.16
N ASP A 32 -8.69 27.16 0.25
CA ASP A 32 -8.72 28.32 -0.62
C ASP A 32 -8.88 29.59 0.23
N ASN A 33 -8.46 30.75 -0.29
CA ASN A 33 -8.57 32.02 0.44
C ASN A 33 -9.96 32.66 0.34
N VAL A 34 -10.82 32.19 -0.56
CA VAL A 34 -12.19 32.68 -0.74
C VAL A 34 -13.21 31.60 -0.36
N ASP A 35 -12.93 30.35 -0.69
CA ASP A 35 -13.77 29.20 -0.31
C ASP A 35 -13.23 28.50 0.95
N PRO A 36 -13.93 28.55 2.09
CA PRO A 36 -13.48 27.91 3.33
C PRO A 36 -13.57 26.37 3.29
N SER A 37 -14.25 25.77 2.32
CA SER A 37 -14.40 24.31 2.22
C SER A 37 -14.48 23.83 0.76
N PRO A 38 -13.37 23.87 -0.01
CA PRO A 38 -13.34 23.31 -1.35
C PRO A 38 -13.72 21.82 -1.38
N ALA A 39 -14.54 21.42 -2.34
CA ALA A 39 -15.01 20.05 -2.47
C ALA A 39 -13.90 19.13 -3.00
N VAL A 40 -13.52 18.11 -2.22
CA VAL A 40 -12.46 17.15 -2.56
C VAL A 40 -13.05 15.78 -2.94
N SER A 41 -12.56 15.21 -4.05
CA SER A 41 -12.89 13.86 -4.50
C SER A 41 -11.62 13.13 -4.94
N CYS A 42 -11.54 11.82 -4.72
CA CYS A 42 -10.39 10.99 -5.11
C CYS A 42 -10.84 9.67 -5.71
N LEU A 43 -10.09 9.20 -6.71
CA LEU A 43 -10.31 7.92 -7.37
C LEU A 43 -8.98 7.15 -7.49
N PRO A 44 -8.90 5.91 -6.95
CA PRO A 44 -9.87 5.28 -6.04
C PRO A 44 -10.08 6.06 -4.72
N ARG A 45 -11.24 5.89 -4.06
CA ARG A 45 -11.57 6.61 -2.82
C ARG A 45 -10.82 6.02 -1.62
N SER A 46 -10.51 6.85 -0.62
CA SER A 46 -10.05 6.38 0.69
C SER A 46 -11.00 5.33 1.28
N GLY A 47 -10.43 4.24 1.81
CA GLY A 47 -11.18 3.09 2.30
C GLY A 47 -11.57 2.07 1.23
N SER A 48 -11.14 2.24 -0.02
CA SER A 48 -11.32 1.23 -1.07
C SER A 48 -10.36 0.06 -0.90
N LEU A 49 -10.70 -1.08 -1.52
CA LEU A 49 -9.78 -2.20 -1.71
C LEU A 49 -8.79 -1.86 -2.83
N PHE A 50 -7.49 -2.00 -2.55
CA PHE A 50 -6.43 -1.85 -3.53
C PHE A 50 -5.80 -3.22 -3.79
N SER A 51 -5.76 -3.62 -5.06
CA SER A 51 -5.14 -4.87 -5.51
C SER A 51 -3.62 -4.82 -5.39
N ILE A 52 -2.99 -6.00 -5.32
CA ILE A 52 -1.53 -6.15 -5.32
C ILE A 52 -0.94 -5.44 -6.56
N GLY A 53 0.12 -4.66 -6.35
CA GLY A 53 0.75 -3.81 -7.36
C GLY A 53 0.67 -2.33 -7.04
N LEU A 54 1.01 -1.49 -8.02
CA LEU A 54 0.94 -0.04 -7.92
C LEU A 54 -0.41 0.45 -8.43
N THR A 55 -1.13 1.20 -7.61
CA THR A 55 -2.34 1.94 -7.99
C THR A 55 -2.11 3.44 -7.82
N THR A 56 -2.36 4.22 -8.87
CA THR A 56 -2.33 5.69 -8.78
C THR A 56 -3.68 6.20 -8.33
N VAL A 57 -3.72 6.92 -7.21
CA VAL A 57 -4.89 7.69 -6.77
C VAL A 57 -4.80 9.09 -7.35
N THR A 58 -5.85 9.56 -8.01
CA THR A 58 -5.98 10.94 -8.49
C THR A 58 -7.09 11.65 -7.74
N CYS A 59 -6.77 12.82 -7.19
CA CYS A 59 -7.68 13.65 -6.42
C CYS A 59 -7.92 14.98 -7.11
N ARG A 60 -9.15 15.47 -7.00
CA ARG A 60 -9.62 16.76 -7.53
C ARG A 60 -10.29 17.57 -6.43
N ALA A 61 -9.89 18.84 -6.30
CA ALA A 61 -10.52 19.84 -5.45
C ALA A 61 -11.21 20.87 -6.34
N THR A 62 -12.44 21.26 -6.03
CA THR A 62 -13.20 22.29 -6.75
C THR A 62 -13.76 23.30 -5.76
N ASP A 63 -13.55 24.59 -5.99
CA ASP A 63 -14.12 25.66 -5.17
C ASP A 63 -15.53 26.08 -5.65
N ASN A 64 -16.22 26.94 -4.89
CA ASN A 64 -17.55 27.45 -5.25
C ASN A 64 -17.57 28.33 -6.52
N ALA A 65 -16.41 28.83 -6.96
CA ALA A 65 -16.26 29.58 -8.21
C ALA A 65 -16.00 28.66 -9.42
N GLY A 66 -15.87 27.35 -9.20
CA GLY A 66 -15.60 26.35 -10.23
C GLY A 66 -14.11 26.18 -10.59
N ASN A 67 -13.18 26.82 -9.87
CA ASN A 67 -11.75 26.59 -10.07
C ASN A 67 -11.36 25.20 -9.55
N VAL A 68 -10.38 24.58 -10.21
CA VAL A 68 -10.03 23.17 -9.98
C VAL A 68 -8.53 23.00 -9.77
N THR A 69 -8.17 22.17 -8.80
CA THR A 69 -6.80 21.65 -8.61
C THR A 69 -6.81 20.13 -8.59
N SER A 70 -5.83 19.51 -9.25
CA SER A 70 -5.67 18.04 -9.31
C SER A 70 -4.28 17.62 -8.84
N ARG A 71 -4.19 16.58 -8.00
CA ARG A 71 -2.92 15.95 -7.57
C ARG A 71 -3.08 14.44 -7.47
N SER A 72 -1.98 13.72 -7.59
CA SER A 72 -1.97 12.25 -7.54
C SER A 72 -0.86 11.73 -6.64
N PHE A 73 -1.06 10.53 -6.09
CA PHE A 73 -0.06 9.79 -5.32
C PHE A 73 -0.21 8.28 -5.57
N GLY A 74 0.86 7.53 -5.31
CA GLY A 74 0.89 6.08 -5.51
C GLY A 74 0.54 5.29 -4.24
N ILE A 75 -0.22 4.21 -4.41
CA ILE A 75 -0.42 3.18 -3.40
C ILE A 75 0.18 1.88 -3.94
N THR A 76 1.21 1.38 -3.28
CA THR A 76 1.86 0.10 -3.58
C THR A 76 1.37 -0.96 -2.60
N VAL A 77 0.69 -1.98 -3.12
CA VAL A 77 0.30 -3.16 -2.35
C VAL A 77 1.25 -4.30 -2.66
N LEU A 78 2.04 -4.71 -1.68
CA LEU A 78 2.91 -5.88 -1.74
C LEU A 78 2.08 -7.16 -1.62
N GLY A 79 2.59 -8.25 -2.20
CA GLY A 79 1.96 -9.57 -2.10
C GLY A 79 1.92 -10.12 -0.68
N LEU A 80 1.18 -11.23 -0.51
CA LEU A 80 1.15 -11.96 0.76
C LEU A 80 2.54 -12.50 1.10
N PRO A 81 2.92 -12.55 2.39
CA PRO A 81 4.10 -13.30 2.79
C PRO A 81 3.93 -14.76 2.38
N LEU A 82 4.97 -15.33 1.76
CA LEU A 82 4.99 -16.75 1.44
C LEU A 82 4.98 -17.55 2.75
N PRO A 83 4.30 -18.70 2.80
CA PRO A 83 4.47 -19.63 3.91
C PRO A 83 5.94 -20.04 4.00
N SER A 84 6.47 -20.13 5.22
CA SER A 84 7.80 -20.69 5.43
C SER A 84 7.85 -22.11 4.85
N PRO A 85 8.91 -22.48 4.10
CA PRO A 85 9.04 -23.85 3.63
C PRO A 85 9.03 -24.80 4.83
N PRO A 86 8.46 -26.01 4.68
CA PRO A 86 8.58 -27.02 5.73
C PRO A 86 10.07 -27.32 6.00
N PRO A 87 10.44 -27.66 7.25
CA PRO A 87 11.79 -28.12 7.54
C PRO A 87 12.15 -29.28 6.61
N LEU A 88 13.35 -29.24 6.02
CA LEU A 88 13.85 -30.35 5.24
C LEU A 88 13.99 -31.60 6.15
N PRO A 89 13.70 -32.82 5.65
CA PRO A 89 14.05 -34.03 6.37
C PRO A 89 15.55 -34.03 6.71
N LEU A 90 15.90 -34.44 7.92
CA LEU A 90 17.29 -34.63 8.29
C LEU A 90 17.92 -35.71 7.37
N PRO A 91 19.15 -35.52 6.87
CA PRO A 91 19.85 -36.59 6.18
C PRO A 91 20.04 -37.80 7.11
N PRO A 92 20.09 -39.03 6.57
CA PRO A 92 20.40 -40.20 7.39
C PRO A 92 21.76 -40.00 8.08
N LEU A 93 21.83 -40.38 9.36
CA LEU A 93 23.08 -40.33 10.12
C LEU A 93 24.11 -41.23 9.41
N PRO A 94 25.38 -40.78 9.24
CA PRO A 94 26.42 -41.69 8.79
C PRO A 94 26.54 -42.87 9.76
N PRO A 95 26.86 -44.08 9.28
CA PRO A 95 27.11 -45.21 10.17
C PRO A 95 28.19 -44.82 11.16
N LEU A 96 27.97 -45.11 12.44
CA LEU A 96 29.02 -45.00 13.45
C LEU A 96 30.16 -45.90 12.95
N LEU A 97 31.30 -45.31 12.59
CA LEU A 97 32.51 -46.08 12.34
C LEU A 97 32.76 -46.86 13.63
N GLY A 98 32.46 -48.16 13.60
CA GLY A 98 32.61 -49.03 14.76
C GLY A 98 34.01 -48.84 15.30
N GLY A 99 34.10 -48.36 16.54
CA GLY A 99 35.37 -48.23 17.24
C GLY A 99 36.04 -49.59 17.23
N GLY A 100 37.05 -49.75 16.38
CA GLY A 100 37.89 -50.93 16.34
C GLY A 100 38.54 -51.07 17.72
N GLY A 101 38.12 -52.08 18.46
CA GLY A 101 38.84 -52.54 19.64
C GLY A 101 40.23 -52.99 19.18
N LEU A 102 41.27 -52.30 19.65
CA LEU A 102 42.60 -52.89 19.66
C LEU A 102 42.64 -53.95 20.76
N LEU A 103 43.05 -55.15 20.34
CA LEU A 103 43.50 -56.27 21.16
C LEU A 103 44.72 -55.88 22.01
#